data_AF-A0A672K2B9-F1
#
_entry.id   AF-A0A672K2B9-F1
#
_cell.length_a   1.000
_cell.length_b   1.000
_cell.length_c   1.000
_cell.angle_alpha   90.00
_cell.angle_beta   90.00
_cell.angle_gamma   90.00
#
_symmetry.space_group_name_H-M   'P 1'
#
loop_
_entity.id
_entity.type
_entity.pdbx_description
1 polymer ?
#
loop_
_entity_poly.entity_id
_entity_poly.type
_entity_poly.pdbx_seq_one_letter_code
_entity_poly.pdbx_strand_id
1 'polypeptide(L)'
;MWIQNKMDESKHDIHSQVDAITAGTASVVNLTAGDPTDTDYTAVGCAITTISSNLTEMSKGVKLLAALMEDEVGSGQDLMRAARTLTGAVSDLLKAVEPTSGEPRQVVLTAAGSIGQASGDLLKQIGENEMDERFQDVLMNLAKAVANAAAMMVLKAKNVAQVSEDSVLQNRVIAAATQCALSTSQLVACAKVVSPTISSPVCQEQLIEAGKLVDRSVEGCVKACLSATSDGELLKAGPHEVYARKTLHSVSALIFQNAAKQAAAAATQTIAASQNAAASNKNTVAHQQLVQSCRVCIRIFFEFLNKW
;
A
#
# COMPACT_ATOMS: atom_id res chain seq x y z
N MET A 1 31.94 23.90 3.82
CA MET A 1 32.00 22.52 4.35
C MET A 1 30.95 22.28 5.44
N TRP A 2 30.85 23.13 6.47
CA TRP A 2 29.82 22.96 7.52
C TRP A 2 28.37 23.04 7.03
N ILE A 3 28.03 24.04 6.20
CA ILE A 3 26.66 24.21 5.64
C ILE A 3 26.25 22.97 4.85
N GLN A 4 27.13 22.48 3.96
CA GLN A 4 26.87 21.28 3.15
C GLN A 4 26.66 20.05 4.02
N ASN A 5 27.54 19.80 4.99
CA ASN A 5 27.39 18.66 5.91
C ASN A 5 26.06 18.72 6.68
N LYS A 6 25.67 19.91 7.16
CA LYS A 6 24.40 20.09 7.88
C LYS A 6 23.18 19.93 6.98
N MET A 7 23.30 20.33 5.73
CA MET A 7 22.27 20.12 4.73
C MET A 7 22.08 18.62 4.47
N ASP A 8 23.17 17.88 4.25
CA ASP A 8 23.13 16.44 3.97
C ASP A 8 22.61 15.65 5.19
N GLU A 9 23.07 15.99 6.41
CA GLU A 9 22.54 15.42 7.66
C GLU A 9 21.04 15.66 7.79
N SER A 10 20.59 16.90 7.58
CA SER A 10 19.18 17.25 7.71
C SER A 10 18.31 16.55 6.66
N LYS A 11 18.80 16.37 5.43
CA LYS A 11 18.08 15.63 4.38
C LYS A 11 17.91 14.17 4.75
N HIS A 12 18.99 13.53 5.20
CA HIS A 12 18.96 12.14 5.64
C HIS A 12 18.01 11.93 6.83
N ASP A 13 18.06 12.82 7.82
CA ASP A 13 17.16 12.79 8.97
C ASP A 13 15.70 12.89 8.52
N ILE A 14 15.37 13.90 7.70
CA ILE A 14 14.01 14.09 7.17
C ILE A 14 13.52 12.83 6.43
N HIS A 15 14.37 12.23 5.60
CA HIS A 15 14.03 10.99 4.89
C HIS A 15 13.69 9.86 5.87
N SER A 16 14.53 9.63 6.87
CA SER A 16 14.31 8.62 7.91
C SER A 16 13.02 8.85 8.71
N GLN A 17 12.70 10.12 9.04
CA GLN A 17 11.43 10.43 9.71
C GLN A 17 10.22 10.20 8.81
N VAL A 18 10.33 10.48 7.51
CA VAL A 18 9.28 10.20 6.52
C VAL A 18 9.07 8.69 6.35
N ASP A 19 10.13 7.87 6.36
CA ASP A 19 10.04 6.42 6.39
C ASP A 19 9.22 5.94 7.60
N ALA A 20 9.50 6.48 8.79
CA ALA A 20 8.78 6.12 10.01
C ALA A 20 7.30 6.59 9.99
N ILE A 21 7.01 7.77 9.45
CA ILE A 21 5.64 8.30 9.32
C ILE A 21 4.81 7.43 8.36
N THR A 22 5.37 7.09 7.20
CA THR A 22 4.68 6.27 6.19
C THR A 22 4.49 4.83 6.69
N ALA A 23 5.51 4.23 7.32
CA ALA A 23 5.39 2.93 7.97
C ALA A 23 4.32 2.92 9.08
N GLY A 24 4.35 3.93 9.97
CA GLY A 24 3.37 4.08 11.04
C GLY A 24 1.95 4.25 10.48
N THR A 25 1.80 5.03 9.41
CA THR A 25 0.50 5.23 8.73
C THR A 25 -0.04 3.92 8.15
N ALA A 26 0.81 3.16 7.45
CA ALA A 26 0.42 1.85 6.91
C ALA A 26 0.09 0.85 8.03
N SER A 27 0.80 0.90 9.16
CA SER A 27 0.51 0.10 10.34
C SER A 27 -0.85 0.44 10.97
N VAL A 28 -1.17 1.73 11.16
CA VAL A 28 -2.49 2.17 11.63
C VAL A 28 -3.59 1.64 10.70
N VAL A 29 -3.39 1.76 9.39
CA VAL A 29 -4.31 1.19 8.39
C VAL A 29 -4.44 -0.33 8.58
N ASN A 30 -3.33 -1.07 8.69
CA ASN A 30 -3.39 -2.52 8.83
C ASN A 30 -4.07 -3.00 10.13
N LEU A 31 -3.79 -2.34 11.26
CA LEU A 31 -4.33 -2.70 12.57
C LEU A 31 -5.84 -2.40 12.68
N THR A 32 -6.32 -1.39 11.97
CA THR A 32 -7.74 -0.97 11.96
C THR A 32 -8.56 -1.61 10.83
N ALA A 33 -8.05 -2.68 10.22
CA ALA A 33 -8.70 -3.38 9.11
C ALA A 33 -9.82 -4.34 9.53
N GLY A 34 -9.81 -4.74 10.81
CA GLY A 34 -10.75 -5.70 11.39
C GLY A 34 -11.95 -5.04 12.07
N ASP A 35 -12.70 -5.84 12.83
CA ASP A 35 -13.79 -5.35 13.66
C ASP A 35 -13.25 -4.39 14.74
N PRO A 36 -13.92 -3.25 15.02
CA PRO A 36 -13.56 -2.38 16.14
C PRO A 36 -13.42 -3.08 17.49
N THR A 37 -14.10 -4.20 17.74
CA THR A 37 -13.97 -4.98 19.00
C THR A 37 -12.68 -5.79 19.08
N ASP A 38 -12.14 -6.20 17.94
CA ASP A 38 -10.97 -7.07 17.82
C ASP A 38 -9.69 -6.26 17.53
N THR A 39 -9.81 -4.95 17.42
CA THR A 39 -8.71 -4.03 17.12
C THR A 39 -7.82 -3.81 18.33
N ASP A 40 -6.51 -4.04 18.18
CA ASP A 40 -5.52 -3.69 19.21
C ASP A 40 -5.24 -2.18 19.20
N TYR A 41 -6.04 -1.42 19.95
CA TYR A 41 -5.87 0.03 20.09
C TYR A 41 -4.56 0.43 20.78
N THR A 42 -3.90 -0.49 21.50
CA THR A 42 -2.57 -0.21 22.07
C THR A 42 -1.55 -0.15 20.95
N ALA A 43 -1.56 -1.14 20.04
CA ALA A 43 -0.70 -1.14 18.86
C ALA A 43 -0.99 0.07 17.94
N VAL A 44 -2.27 0.44 17.76
CA VAL A 44 -2.65 1.65 17.00
C VAL A 44 -2.09 2.92 17.67
N GLY A 45 -2.21 3.03 19.00
CA GLY A 45 -1.66 4.14 19.77
C GLY A 45 -0.13 4.26 19.69
N CYS A 46 0.58 3.13 19.69
CA CYS A 46 2.03 3.09 19.46
C CYS A 46 2.37 3.63 18.07
N ALA A 47 1.69 3.17 17.02
CA ALA A 47 1.91 3.64 15.66
C ALA A 47 1.62 5.15 15.52
N ILE A 48 0.55 5.65 16.13
CA ILE A 48 0.23 7.09 16.19
C ILE A 48 1.32 7.89 16.91
N THR A 49 1.85 7.36 18.02
CA THR A 49 2.94 8.01 18.76
C THR A 49 4.21 8.10 17.91
N THR A 50 4.54 7.05 17.16
CA THR A 50 5.65 7.05 16.21
C THR A 50 5.44 8.09 15.11
N ILE A 51 4.23 8.22 14.56
CA ILE A 51 3.93 9.25 13.55
C ILE A 51 4.15 10.65 14.16
N SER A 52 3.59 10.91 15.34
CA SER A 52 3.63 12.22 15.99
C SER A 52 5.05 12.67 16.38
N SER A 53 5.86 11.76 16.92
CA SER A 53 7.24 12.06 17.31
C SER A 53 8.10 12.37 16.09
N ASN A 54 8.00 11.56 15.03
CA ASN A 54 8.74 11.78 13.79
C ASN A 54 8.28 13.03 13.04
N LEU A 55 6.98 13.34 13.06
CA LEU A 55 6.45 14.58 12.49
C LEU A 55 7.05 15.81 13.18
N THR A 56 7.24 15.73 14.50
CA THR A 56 7.84 16.81 15.29
C THR A 56 9.31 17.02 14.94
N GLU A 57 10.11 15.96 14.86
CA GLU A 57 11.53 16.04 14.49
C GLU A 57 11.71 16.46 13.03
N MET A 58 10.95 15.87 12.10
CA MET A 58 10.92 16.25 10.68
C MET A 58 10.62 17.74 10.52
N SER A 59 9.66 18.28 11.28
CA SER A 59 9.33 19.71 11.23
C SER A 59 10.49 20.61 11.67
N LYS A 60 11.35 20.16 12.60
CA LYS A 60 12.56 20.88 12.99
C LYS A 60 13.63 20.79 11.90
N GLY A 61 13.84 19.58 11.35
CA GLY A 61 14.77 19.34 10.25
C GLY A 61 14.42 20.19 9.02
N VAL A 62 13.16 20.19 8.59
CA VAL A 62 12.69 20.99 7.45
C VAL A 62 12.92 22.49 7.66
N LYS A 63 12.68 23.02 8.88
CA LYS A 63 12.95 24.44 9.17
C LYS A 63 14.44 24.78 9.08
N LEU A 64 15.30 23.90 9.59
CA LEU A 64 16.74 24.06 9.48
C LEU A 64 17.18 24.02 8.02
N LEU A 65 16.76 22.99 7.28
CA LEU A 65 17.08 22.82 5.87
C LEU A 65 16.62 24.02 5.03
N ALA A 66 15.38 24.47 5.22
CA ALA A 66 14.84 25.64 4.51
C ALA A 66 15.65 26.93 4.78
N ALA A 67 16.15 27.12 6.01
CA ALA A 67 17.01 28.26 6.36
C ALA A 67 18.42 28.15 5.78
N LEU A 68 18.90 26.93 5.48
CA LEU A 68 20.19 26.70 4.81
C LEU A 68 20.09 26.81 3.28
N MET A 69 18.88 26.84 2.72
CA MET A 69 18.60 26.91 1.28
C MET A 69 18.38 28.34 0.75
N GLU A 70 18.72 29.38 1.54
CA GLU A 70 18.43 30.81 1.24
C GLU A 70 18.99 31.33 -0.11
N ASP A 71 19.97 30.64 -0.71
CA ASP A 71 20.59 31.03 -1.99
C ASP A 71 19.75 30.66 -3.23
N GLU A 72 18.72 29.81 -3.12
CA GLU A 72 17.82 29.46 -4.22
C GLU A 72 16.42 30.05 -4.03
N VAL A 73 16.03 30.97 -4.92
CA VAL A 73 14.74 31.68 -4.85
C VAL A 73 13.57 30.70 -4.84
N GLY A 74 12.90 30.59 -3.69
CA GLY A 74 11.66 29.83 -3.52
C GLY A 74 11.80 28.40 -2.97
N SER A 75 13.00 27.81 -3.01
CA SER A 75 13.22 26.39 -2.68
C SER A 75 12.87 26.04 -1.22
N GLY A 76 13.27 26.90 -0.27
CA GLY A 76 12.95 26.74 1.15
C GLY A 76 11.47 26.98 1.49
N GLN A 77 10.79 27.86 0.74
CA GLN A 77 9.35 28.09 0.93
C GLN A 77 8.51 26.92 0.43
N ASP A 78 8.90 26.33 -0.71
CA ASP A 78 8.26 25.15 -1.27
C ASP A 78 8.48 23.93 -0.36
N LEU A 79 9.68 23.78 0.22
CA LEU A 79 9.95 22.76 1.25
C LEU A 79 9.05 22.90 2.47
N MET A 80 8.92 24.11 3.00
CA MET A 80 8.02 24.40 4.12
C MET A 80 6.54 24.20 3.75
N ARG A 81 6.16 24.41 2.48
CA ARG A 81 4.81 24.13 1.99
C ARG A 81 4.55 22.62 1.96
N ALA A 82 5.46 21.82 1.40
CA ALA A 82 5.36 20.36 1.36
C ALA A 82 5.24 19.75 2.77
N ALA A 83 6.06 20.21 3.72
CA ALA A 83 5.98 19.76 5.11
C ALA A 83 4.63 20.10 5.77
N ARG A 84 4.08 21.30 5.53
CA ARG A 84 2.74 21.67 6.02
C ARG A 84 1.64 20.79 5.42
N THR A 85 1.73 20.47 4.13
CA THR A 85 0.79 19.53 3.48
C THR A 85 0.83 18.16 4.16
N LEU A 86 2.03 17.64 4.45
CA LEU A 86 2.18 16.38 5.17
C LEU A 86 1.61 16.44 6.59
N THR A 87 1.89 17.51 7.35
CA THR A 87 1.29 17.74 8.67
C THR A 87 -0.25 17.77 8.61
N GLY A 88 -0.81 18.45 7.60
CA GLY A 88 -2.26 18.48 7.37
C GLY A 88 -2.84 17.09 7.12
N ALA A 89 -2.22 16.31 6.23
CA ALA A 89 -2.63 14.95 5.93
C ALA A 89 -2.56 14.02 7.16
N VAL A 90 -1.53 14.16 7.99
CA VAL A 90 -1.44 13.44 9.27
C VAL A 90 -2.57 13.86 10.22
N SER A 91 -2.88 15.16 10.32
CA SER A 91 -3.99 15.61 11.15
C SER A 91 -5.33 15.04 10.70
N ASP A 92 -5.56 14.93 9.40
CA ASP A 92 -6.80 14.36 8.85
C ASP A 92 -6.89 12.86 9.09
N LEU A 93 -5.77 12.13 9.00
CA LEU A 93 -5.72 10.72 9.41
C LEU A 93 -6.09 10.58 10.89
N LEU A 94 -5.50 11.38 11.77
CA LEU A 94 -5.76 11.29 13.22
C LEU A 94 -7.23 11.52 13.57
N LYS A 95 -7.92 12.41 12.85
CA LYS A 95 -9.37 12.59 13.00
C LYS A 95 -10.15 11.39 12.46
N ALA A 96 -9.74 10.85 11.31
CA ALA A 96 -10.44 9.74 10.66
C ALA A 96 -10.32 8.41 11.44
N VAL A 97 -9.21 8.20 12.16
CA VAL A 97 -8.98 6.98 12.94
C VAL A 97 -9.55 7.06 14.36
N GLU A 98 -10.19 8.17 14.72
CA GLU A 98 -10.86 8.31 16.00
C GLU A 98 -12.03 7.30 16.06
N PRO A 99 -12.07 6.39 17.06
CA PRO A 99 -13.09 5.34 17.13
C PRO A 99 -14.52 5.89 17.23
N THR A 100 -14.68 7.10 17.77
CA THR A 100 -15.94 7.82 17.96
C THR A 100 -16.35 8.68 16.77
N SER A 101 -15.52 8.81 15.73
CA SER A 101 -15.79 9.67 14.57
C SER A 101 -17.03 9.23 13.77
N GLY A 102 -17.32 7.93 13.75
CA GLY A 102 -18.36 7.35 12.89
C GLY A 102 -18.05 7.43 11.39
N GLU A 103 -16.83 7.84 11.03
CA GLU A 103 -16.42 8.00 9.63
C GLU A 103 -16.31 6.64 8.93
N PRO A 104 -16.73 6.53 7.66
CA PRO A 104 -16.58 5.30 6.94
C PRO A 104 -15.10 5.01 6.70
N ARG A 105 -14.74 3.73 6.74
CA ARG A 105 -13.36 3.26 6.59
C ARG A 105 -12.62 3.84 5.37
N GLN A 106 -13.34 4.14 4.30
CA GLN A 106 -12.78 4.77 3.09
C GLN A 106 -12.12 6.13 3.36
N VAL A 107 -12.60 6.90 4.35
CA VAL A 107 -12.01 8.19 4.74
C VAL A 107 -10.61 7.98 5.33
N VAL A 108 -10.43 6.97 6.19
CA VAL A 108 -9.11 6.59 6.70
C VAL A 108 -8.16 6.20 5.57
N LEU A 109 -8.63 5.38 4.63
CA LEU A 109 -7.83 4.94 3.48
C LEU A 109 -7.40 6.11 2.58
N THR A 110 -8.31 7.06 2.35
CA THR A 110 -8.03 8.28 1.58
C THR A 110 -7.02 9.16 2.32
N ALA A 111 -7.21 9.40 3.63
CA ALA A 111 -6.29 10.20 4.45
C ALA A 111 -4.88 9.61 4.48
N ALA A 112 -4.77 8.29 4.69
CA ALA A 112 -3.50 7.58 4.60
C ALA A 112 -2.86 7.76 3.20
N GLY A 113 -3.64 7.58 2.13
CA GLY A 113 -3.16 7.80 0.78
C GLY A 113 -2.67 9.24 0.51
N SER A 114 -3.24 10.25 1.18
CA SER A 114 -2.78 11.64 1.10
C SER A 114 -1.46 11.86 1.81
N ILE A 115 -1.20 11.14 2.93
CA ILE A 115 0.11 11.14 3.61
C ILE A 115 1.18 10.62 2.67
N GLY A 116 0.95 9.47 2.00
CA GLY A 116 1.91 8.94 1.02
C GLY A 116 2.27 9.93 -0.09
N GLN A 117 1.27 10.62 -0.63
CA GLN A 117 1.50 11.65 -1.63
C GLN A 117 2.33 12.82 -1.08
N ALA A 118 1.92 13.38 0.06
CA ALA A 118 2.59 14.51 0.67
C ALA A 118 4.03 14.18 1.11
N SER A 119 4.25 12.95 1.60
CA SER A 119 5.57 12.40 1.89
C SER A 119 6.43 12.32 0.63
N GLY A 120 5.90 11.78 -0.47
CA GLY A 120 6.61 11.74 -1.75
C GLY A 120 6.97 13.13 -2.27
N ASP A 121 6.04 14.09 -2.20
CA ASP A 121 6.29 15.48 -2.62
C ASP A 121 7.37 16.15 -1.75
N LEU A 122 7.38 15.87 -0.44
CA LEU A 122 8.43 16.35 0.47
C LEU A 122 9.80 15.74 0.15
N LEU A 123 9.88 14.43 -0.09
CA LEU A 123 11.13 13.74 -0.45
C LEU A 123 11.69 14.24 -1.78
N LYS A 124 10.82 14.52 -2.76
CA LYS A 124 11.21 15.16 -4.03
C LYS A 124 11.83 16.53 -3.79
N GLN A 125 11.24 17.34 -2.91
CA GLN A 125 11.72 18.70 -2.63
C GLN A 125 13.09 18.74 -1.94
N ILE A 126 13.42 17.74 -1.10
CA ILE A 126 14.76 17.64 -0.48
C ILE A 126 15.80 16.98 -1.39
N GLY A 127 15.39 16.44 -2.54
CA GLY A 127 16.27 15.75 -3.49
C GLY A 127 16.66 14.33 -3.08
N GLU A 128 15.96 13.74 -2.10
CA GLU A 128 16.19 12.39 -1.55
C GLU A 128 15.21 11.34 -2.10
N ASN A 129 14.47 11.65 -3.17
CA ASN A 129 13.66 10.63 -3.82
C ASN A 129 14.57 9.67 -4.61
N GLU A 130 15.22 8.74 -3.90
CA GLU A 130 16.15 7.74 -4.45
C GLU A 130 15.46 6.78 -5.43
N MET A 131 14.13 6.74 -5.41
CA MET A 131 13.33 5.80 -6.15
C MET A 131 12.84 6.39 -7.47
N ASP A 132 13.11 5.66 -8.56
CA ASP A 132 12.61 6.01 -9.91
C ASP A 132 11.08 6.16 -9.84
N GLU A 133 10.54 7.31 -10.28
CA GLU A 133 9.09 7.56 -10.36
C GLU A 133 8.37 6.43 -11.10
N ARG A 134 9.05 5.81 -12.07
CA ARG A 134 8.54 4.65 -12.80
C ARG A 134 8.30 3.45 -11.89
N PHE A 135 9.14 3.22 -10.88
CA PHE A 135 8.94 2.13 -9.93
C PHE A 135 7.71 2.36 -9.04
N GLN A 136 7.52 3.60 -8.59
CA GLN A 136 6.34 3.99 -7.81
C GLN A 136 5.05 3.82 -8.62
N ASP A 137 5.06 4.24 -9.88
CA ASP A 137 3.95 4.03 -10.81
C ASP A 137 3.65 2.55 -11.05
N VAL A 138 4.69 1.73 -11.20
CA VAL A 138 4.55 0.27 -11.34
C VAL A 138 3.89 -0.33 -10.12
N LEU A 139 4.38 -0.03 -8.91
CA LEU A 139 3.79 -0.53 -7.66
C LEU A 139 2.31 -0.14 -7.55
N MET A 140 1.98 1.11 -7.86
CA MET A 140 0.62 1.62 -7.84
C MET A 140 -0.28 0.91 -8.86
N ASN A 141 0.21 0.70 -10.09
CA ASN A 141 -0.52 0.00 -11.14
C ASN A 141 -0.81 -1.46 -10.76
N LEU A 142 0.12 -2.11 -10.07
CA LEU A 142 -0.08 -3.46 -9.55
C LEU A 142 -1.15 -3.50 -8.47
N ALA A 143 -1.09 -2.60 -7.49
CA ALA A 143 -2.11 -2.53 -6.45
C ALA A 143 -3.51 -2.27 -7.04
N LYS A 144 -3.61 -1.38 -8.03
CA LYS A 144 -4.85 -1.13 -8.78
C LYS A 144 -5.31 -2.35 -9.57
N ALA A 145 -4.40 -3.12 -10.18
CA ALA A 145 -4.76 -4.34 -10.88
C ALA A 145 -5.37 -5.38 -9.92
N VAL A 146 -4.80 -5.54 -8.73
CA VAL A 146 -5.35 -6.39 -7.66
C VAL A 146 -6.75 -5.90 -7.26
N ALA A 147 -6.94 -4.61 -7.03
CA ALA A 147 -8.24 -4.03 -6.67
C ALA A 147 -9.31 -4.21 -7.77
N ASN A 148 -8.96 -3.97 -9.03
CA ASN A 148 -9.87 -4.17 -10.17
C ASN A 148 -10.33 -5.62 -10.28
N ALA A 149 -9.41 -6.56 -10.08
CA ALA A 149 -9.73 -7.96 -10.20
C ALA A 149 -10.51 -8.49 -8.98
N ALA A 150 -10.26 -7.96 -7.78
CA ALA A 150 -11.12 -8.18 -6.63
C ALA A 150 -12.53 -7.60 -6.84
N ALA A 151 -12.66 -6.42 -7.45
CA ALA A 151 -13.97 -5.86 -7.80
C ALA A 151 -14.76 -6.81 -8.73
N MET A 152 -14.10 -7.40 -9.73
CA MET A 152 -14.70 -8.42 -10.59
C MET A 152 -15.10 -9.69 -9.82
N MET A 153 -14.29 -10.12 -8.85
CA MET A 153 -14.63 -11.23 -7.95
C MET A 153 -15.86 -10.91 -7.11
N VAL A 154 -15.93 -9.71 -6.54
CA VAL A 154 -17.08 -9.25 -5.73
C VAL A 154 -18.36 -9.23 -6.54
N LEU A 155 -18.32 -8.79 -7.81
CA LEU A 155 -19.46 -8.87 -8.72
C LEU A 155 -19.91 -10.31 -8.95
N LYS A 156 -18.98 -11.24 -9.17
CA LYS A 156 -19.29 -12.67 -9.33
C LYS A 156 -19.85 -13.28 -8.04
N ALA A 157 -19.28 -12.94 -6.89
CA ALA A 157 -19.76 -13.39 -5.58
C ALA A 157 -21.20 -12.90 -5.31
N LYS A 158 -21.52 -11.66 -5.67
CA LYS A 158 -22.89 -11.13 -5.59
C LYS A 158 -23.87 -11.93 -6.47
N ASN A 159 -23.48 -12.30 -7.69
CA ASN A 159 -24.33 -13.14 -8.55
C ASN A 159 -24.58 -14.52 -7.94
N VAL A 160 -23.56 -15.13 -7.30
CA VAL A 160 -23.72 -16.39 -6.56
C VAL A 160 -24.67 -16.22 -5.37
N ALA A 161 -24.54 -15.11 -4.64
CA ALA A 161 -25.42 -14.81 -3.51
C ALA A 161 -26.89 -14.62 -3.95
N GLN A 162 -27.13 -14.07 -5.15
CA GLN A 162 -28.48 -13.85 -5.69
C GLN A 162 -29.22 -15.13 -6.08
N VAL A 163 -28.49 -16.19 -6.45
CA VAL A 163 -29.09 -17.48 -6.81
C VAL A 163 -29.23 -18.43 -5.62
N SER A 164 -28.72 -18.05 -4.45
CA SER A 164 -28.84 -18.84 -3.24
C SER A 164 -30.21 -18.62 -2.59
N GLU A 165 -30.93 -19.70 -2.30
CA GLU A 165 -32.24 -19.66 -1.64
C GLU A 165 -32.12 -19.47 -0.11
N ASP A 166 -30.95 -19.72 0.45
CA ASP A 166 -30.65 -19.51 1.87
C ASP A 166 -30.17 -18.08 2.13
N SER A 167 -31.02 -17.29 2.78
CA SER A 167 -30.73 -15.92 3.21
C SER A 167 -29.49 -15.80 4.09
N VAL A 168 -29.18 -16.82 4.90
CA VAL A 168 -27.96 -16.84 5.74
C VAL A 168 -26.71 -16.98 4.88
N LEU A 169 -26.72 -17.89 3.90
CA LEU A 169 -25.60 -18.08 2.97
C LEU A 169 -25.44 -16.88 2.04
N GLN A 170 -26.54 -16.30 1.54
CA GLN A 170 -26.53 -15.06 0.77
C GLN A 170 -25.84 -13.92 1.53
N ASN A 171 -26.26 -13.66 2.77
CA ASN A 171 -25.67 -12.62 3.61
C ASN A 171 -24.19 -12.89 3.90
N ARG A 172 -23.81 -14.15 4.11
CA ARG A 172 -22.42 -14.54 4.33
C ARG A 172 -21.53 -14.26 3.12
N VAL A 173 -22.01 -14.55 1.91
CA VAL A 173 -21.28 -14.25 0.66
C VAL A 173 -21.12 -12.74 0.46
N ILE A 174 -22.20 -11.97 0.69
CA ILE A 174 -22.16 -10.50 0.56
C ILE A 174 -21.18 -9.88 1.55
N ALA A 175 -21.18 -10.33 2.80
CA ALA A 175 -20.24 -9.86 3.82
C ALA A 175 -18.79 -10.17 3.44
N ALA A 176 -18.50 -11.42 3.03
CA ALA A 176 -17.16 -11.83 2.62
C ALA A 176 -16.67 -11.07 1.37
N ALA A 177 -17.56 -10.82 0.40
CA ALA A 177 -17.25 -10.02 -0.79
C ALA A 177 -16.98 -8.55 -0.43
N THR A 178 -17.76 -7.98 0.49
CA THR A 178 -17.54 -6.61 0.97
C THR A 178 -16.21 -6.48 1.69
N GLN A 179 -15.84 -7.45 2.53
CA GLN A 179 -14.54 -7.48 3.19
C GLN A 179 -13.39 -7.60 2.18
N CYS A 180 -13.56 -8.38 1.10
CA CYS A 180 -12.59 -8.47 0.02
C CYS A 180 -12.41 -7.15 -0.75
N ALA A 181 -13.48 -6.41 -1.01
CA ALA A 181 -13.39 -5.07 -1.60
C ALA A 181 -12.66 -4.09 -0.67
N LEU A 182 -12.92 -4.20 0.64
CA LEU A 182 -12.31 -3.32 1.63
C LEU A 182 -10.81 -3.59 1.79
N SER A 183 -10.41 -4.86 1.94
CA SER A 183 -9.00 -5.24 2.09
C SER A 183 -8.17 -4.90 0.86
N THR A 184 -8.76 -4.97 -0.34
CA THR A 184 -8.06 -4.53 -1.56
C THR A 184 -7.95 -3.01 -1.68
N SER A 185 -8.98 -2.27 -1.27
CA SER A 185 -8.89 -0.80 -1.17
C SER A 185 -7.81 -0.39 -0.17
N GLN A 186 -7.68 -1.15 0.92
CA GLN A 186 -6.61 -0.99 1.90
C GLN A 186 -5.23 -1.29 1.32
N LEU A 187 -5.08 -2.36 0.53
CA LEU A 187 -3.81 -2.65 -0.16
C LEU A 187 -3.39 -1.48 -1.06
N VAL A 188 -4.32 -0.89 -1.80
CA VAL A 188 -4.04 0.30 -2.64
C VAL A 188 -3.62 1.50 -1.80
N ALA A 189 -4.31 1.76 -0.69
CA ALA A 189 -3.95 2.84 0.23
C ALA A 189 -2.56 2.61 0.85
N CYS A 190 -2.27 1.40 1.34
CA CYS A 190 -0.96 1.03 1.86
C CYS A 190 0.13 1.19 0.79
N ALA A 191 -0.08 0.66 -0.43
CA ALA A 191 0.84 0.84 -1.54
C ALA A 191 1.10 2.32 -1.84
N LYS A 192 0.08 3.17 -1.79
CA LYS A 192 0.22 4.63 -1.95
C LYS A 192 1.06 5.26 -0.84
N VAL A 193 0.82 4.85 0.41
CA VAL A 193 1.55 5.34 1.59
C VAL A 193 3.03 4.98 1.52
N VAL A 194 3.33 3.73 1.19
CA VAL A 194 4.70 3.20 1.24
C VAL A 194 5.48 3.37 -0.05
N SER A 195 4.82 3.71 -1.16
CA SER A 195 5.49 3.91 -2.45
C SER A 195 6.70 4.85 -2.41
N PRO A 196 6.68 6.01 -1.73
CA PRO A 196 7.87 6.87 -1.65
C PRO A 196 9.00 6.30 -0.79
N THR A 197 8.70 5.32 0.08
CA THR A 197 9.59 4.82 1.14
C THR A 197 9.77 3.30 1.12
N ILE A 198 9.48 2.65 -0.01
CA ILE A 198 9.49 1.18 -0.15
C ILE A 198 10.90 0.58 -0.04
N SER A 199 11.96 1.39 -0.09
CA SER A 199 13.32 0.97 0.24
C SER A 199 13.45 0.61 1.73
N SER A 200 12.62 1.19 2.59
CA SER A 200 12.54 0.87 4.01
C SER A 200 11.95 -0.54 4.23
N PRO A 201 12.67 -1.44 4.95
CA PRO A 201 12.18 -2.79 5.25
C PRO A 201 10.85 -2.80 6.01
N VAL A 202 10.61 -1.82 6.88
CA VAL A 202 9.37 -1.74 7.68
C VAL A 202 8.18 -1.44 6.77
N CYS A 203 8.36 -0.56 5.79
CA CYS A 203 7.37 -0.25 4.76
C CYS A 203 7.03 -1.47 3.88
N GLN A 204 8.05 -2.26 3.52
CA GLN A 204 7.87 -3.52 2.80
C GLN A 204 7.03 -4.52 3.61
N GLU A 205 7.32 -4.66 4.91
CA GLU A 205 6.56 -5.55 5.79
C GLU A 205 5.08 -5.13 5.89
N GLN A 206 4.79 -3.83 6.01
CA GLN A 206 3.40 -3.35 6.04
C GLN A 206 2.64 -3.63 4.73
N LEU A 207 3.32 -3.54 3.59
CA LEU A 207 2.72 -3.90 2.30
C LEU A 207 2.44 -5.40 2.20
N ILE A 208 3.34 -6.24 2.72
CA ILE A 208 3.15 -7.70 2.79
C ILE A 208 1.96 -8.05 3.68
N GLU A 209 1.82 -7.42 4.85
CA GLU A 209 0.68 -7.63 5.75
C GLU A 209 -0.65 -7.25 5.10
N ALA A 210 -0.69 -6.12 4.37
CA ALA A 210 -1.86 -5.75 3.58
C ALA A 210 -2.18 -6.81 2.49
N GLY A 211 -1.16 -7.36 1.83
CA GLY A 211 -1.30 -8.46 0.87
C GLY A 211 -1.88 -9.74 1.51
N LYS A 212 -1.40 -10.13 2.69
CA LYS A 212 -1.93 -11.28 3.45
C LYS A 212 -3.39 -11.07 3.89
N LEU A 213 -3.80 -9.83 4.17
CA LEU A 213 -5.19 -9.51 4.48
C LEU A 213 -6.10 -9.68 3.27
N VAL A 214 -5.66 -9.24 2.08
CA VAL A 214 -6.36 -9.47 0.81
C VAL A 214 -6.51 -10.96 0.54
N ASP A 215 -5.42 -11.70 0.69
CA ASP A 215 -5.36 -13.14 0.47
C ASP A 215 -6.39 -13.90 1.33
N ARG A 216 -6.37 -13.67 2.65
CA ARG A 216 -7.37 -14.23 3.58
C ARG A 216 -8.81 -13.84 3.23
N SER A 217 -9.02 -12.59 2.80
CA SER A 217 -10.35 -12.10 2.40
C SER A 217 -10.86 -12.79 1.14
N VAL A 218 -9.98 -12.98 0.15
CA VAL A 218 -10.27 -13.71 -1.09
C VAL A 218 -10.62 -15.15 -0.78
N GLU A 219 -9.82 -15.85 0.03
CA GLU A 219 -10.12 -17.22 0.46
C GLU A 219 -11.48 -17.32 1.17
N GLY A 220 -11.76 -16.40 2.09
CA GLY A 220 -13.03 -16.34 2.81
C GLY A 220 -14.21 -16.13 1.85
N CYS A 221 -14.07 -15.26 0.86
CA CYS A 221 -15.07 -15.01 -0.17
C CYS A 221 -15.31 -16.26 -1.03
N VAL A 222 -14.25 -16.94 -1.47
CA VAL A 222 -14.35 -18.19 -2.23
C VAL A 222 -15.05 -19.27 -1.41
N LYS A 223 -14.65 -19.47 -0.14
CA LYS A 223 -15.28 -20.44 0.77
C LYS A 223 -16.77 -20.15 0.97
N ALA A 224 -17.14 -18.89 1.19
CA ALA A 224 -18.53 -18.47 1.32
C ALA A 224 -19.34 -18.76 0.05
N CYS A 225 -18.79 -18.42 -1.13
CA CYS A 225 -19.43 -18.69 -2.42
C CYS A 225 -19.64 -20.19 -2.64
N LEU A 226 -18.64 -21.02 -2.31
CA LEU A 226 -18.74 -22.48 -2.45
C LEU A 226 -19.86 -23.05 -1.57
N SER A 227 -19.98 -22.61 -0.32
CA SER A 227 -21.07 -23.07 0.54
C SER A 227 -22.45 -22.66 0.03
N ALA A 228 -22.59 -21.44 -0.50
CA ALA A 228 -23.84 -20.96 -1.09
C ALA A 228 -24.25 -21.75 -2.35
N THR A 229 -23.32 -22.49 -2.96
CA THR A 229 -23.58 -23.37 -4.12
C THR A 229 -23.76 -24.85 -3.77
N SER A 230 -23.49 -25.27 -2.53
CA SER A 230 -23.45 -26.71 -2.17
C SER A 230 -24.78 -27.30 -1.66
N ASP A 231 -25.79 -26.50 -1.30
CA ASP A 231 -26.92 -26.97 -0.46
C ASP A 231 -28.32 -26.92 -1.12
N GLY A 232 -28.41 -26.90 -2.45
CA GLY A 232 -29.68 -27.11 -3.15
C GLY A 232 -29.48 -28.15 -4.24
N GLU A 233 -30.18 -29.29 -4.16
CA GLU A 233 -30.20 -30.42 -5.11
C GLU A 233 -29.65 -30.14 -6.53
N LEU A 234 -28.32 -30.12 -6.67
CA LEU A 234 -27.64 -29.98 -7.96
C LEU A 234 -26.49 -30.98 -8.11
N LEU A 235 -26.66 -32.16 -7.51
CA LEU A 235 -26.18 -33.43 -8.06
C LEU A 235 -26.92 -33.81 -9.36
N LYS A 236 -27.26 -32.83 -10.20
CA LYS A 236 -27.50 -32.98 -11.64
C LYS A 236 -26.49 -32.10 -12.34
N ALA A 237 -25.31 -32.68 -12.51
CA ALA A 237 -24.15 -32.14 -13.19
C ALA A 237 -24.52 -31.24 -14.39
N GLY A 238 -24.38 -29.92 -14.20
CA GLY A 238 -24.44 -28.94 -15.28
C GLY A 238 -23.06 -28.29 -15.47
N PRO A 239 -22.66 -27.93 -16.71
CA PRO A 239 -21.38 -27.29 -16.99
C PRO A 239 -21.14 -25.98 -16.20
N HIS A 240 -22.20 -25.31 -15.73
CA HIS A 240 -22.12 -24.05 -14.98
C HIS A 240 -21.40 -24.14 -13.62
N GLU A 241 -21.53 -25.24 -12.88
CA GLU A 241 -20.96 -25.39 -11.52
C GLU A 241 -19.45 -25.68 -11.54
N VAL A 242 -19.02 -26.52 -12.49
CA VAL A 242 -17.60 -26.72 -12.83
C VAL A 242 -17.00 -25.42 -13.38
N TYR A 243 -17.78 -24.64 -14.14
CA TYR A 243 -17.37 -23.32 -14.61
C TYR A 243 -17.20 -22.32 -13.47
N ALA A 244 -18.07 -22.25 -12.47
CA ALA A 244 -17.95 -21.35 -11.32
C ALA A 244 -16.74 -21.69 -10.44
N ARG A 245 -16.52 -22.98 -10.13
CA ARG A 245 -15.36 -23.45 -9.37
C ARG A 245 -14.05 -23.26 -10.15
N LYS A 246 -14.02 -23.59 -11.45
CA LYS A 246 -12.87 -23.30 -12.32
C LYS A 246 -12.65 -21.82 -12.52
N THR A 247 -13.69 -20.98 -12.65
CA THR A 247 -13.52 -19.52 -12.79
C THR A 247 -13.08 -18.87 -11.50
N LEU A 248 -13.49 -19.32 -10.32
CA LEU A 248 -13.00 -18.77 -9.05
C LEU A 248 -11.53 -19.15 -8.80
N HIS A 249 -11.16 -20.42 -9.01
CA HIS A 249 -9.77 -20.88 -8.85
C HIS A 249 -8.84 -20.34 -9.96
N SER A 250 -9.32 -20.24 -11.20
CA SER A 250 -8.57 -19.58 -12.27
C SER A 250 -8.54 -18.08 -12.08
N VAL A 251 -9.54 -17.40 -11.51
CA VAL A 251 -9.48 -15.96 -11.24
C VAL A 251 -8.55 -15.65 -10.06
N SER A 252 -8.53 -16.41 -8.96
CA SER A 252 -7.52 -16.21 -7.91
C SER A 252 -6.10 -16.44 -8.44
N ALA A 253 -5.90 -17.51 -9.22
CA ALA A 253 -4.64 -17.78 -9.89
C ALA A 253 -4.30 -16.70 -10.94
N LEU A 254 -5.26 -16.21 -11.74
CA LEU A 254 -5.04 -15.15 -12.73
C LEU A 254 -4.77 -13.80 -12.06
N ILE A 255 -5.41 -13.49 -10.93
CA ILE A 255 -5.17 -12.26 -10.15
C ILE A 255 -3.71 -12.20 -9.71
N PHE A 256 -3.26 -13.25 -9.02
CA PHE A 256 -1.90 -13.30 -8.51
C PHE A 256 -0.89 -13.53 -9.62
N GLN A 257 -1.16 -14.38 -10.61
CA GLN A 257 -0.24 -14.64 -11.72
C GLN A 257 -0.12 -13.44 -12.67
N ASN A 258 -1.19 -12.66 -12.89
CA ASN A 258 -1.15 -11.50 -13.79
C ASN A 258 -0.57 -10.27 -13.07
N ALA A 259 -0.86 -10.06 -11.78
CA ALA A 259 -0.15 -9.09 -10.95
C ALA A 259 1.34 -9.45 -10.82
N ALA A 260 1.68 -10.72 -10.61
CA ALA A 260 3.05 -11.21 -10.58
C ALA A 260 3.78 -11.03 -11.91
N LYS A 261 3.15 -11.39 -13.03
CA LYS A 261 3.74 -11.21 -14.36
C LYS A 261 3.95 -9.74 -14.68
N GLN A 262 3.01 -8.86 -14.32
CA GLN A 262 3.18 -7.42 -14.48
C GLN A 262 4.28 -6.88 -13.54
N ALA A 263 4.37 -7.35 -12.30
CA ALA A 263 5.39 -6.93 -11.34
C ALA A 263 6.78 -7.38 -11.77
N ALA A 264 6.91 -8.64 -12.20
CA ALA A 264 8.14 -9.19 -12.73
C ALA A 264 8.54 -8.49 -14.04
N ALA A 265 7.60 -8.23 -14.96
CA ALA A 265 7.88 -7.52 -16.21
C ALA A 265 8.32 -6.09 -15.94
N ALA A 266 7.62 -5.38 -15.06
CA ALA A 266 7.91 -4.00 -14.75
C ALA A 266 9.21 -3.84 -13.94
N ALA A 267 9.46 -4.71 -12.96
CA ALA A 267 10.74 -4.71 -12.25
C ALA A 267 11.90 -5.14 -13.17
N THR A 268 11.67 -6.04 -14.14
CA THR A 268 12.66 -6.37 -15.18
C THR A 268 12.93 -5.16 -16.09
N GLN A 269 11.89 -4.40 -16.46
CA GLN A 269 12.04 -3.17 -17.25
C GLN A 269 12.75 -2.07 -16.46
N THR A 270 12.48 -1.91 -15.16
CA THR A 270 13.19 -0.96 -14.28
C THR A 270 14.65 -1.39 -14.05
N ILE A 271 14.93 -2.69 -13.93
CA ILE A 271 16.31 -3.22 -13.88
C ILE A 271 17.04 -2.98 -15.20
N ALA A 272 16.40 -3.23 -16.35
CA ALA A 272 17.00 -2.97 -17.65
C ALA A 272 17.23 -1.47 -17.91
N ALA A 273 16.26 -0.62 -17.53
CA ALA A 273 16.36 0.83 -17.65
C ALA A 273 17.44 1.42 -16.74
N SER A 274 17.55 0.92 -15.51
CA SER A 274 18.61 1.31 -14.58
C SER A 274 19.98 0.83 -15.08
N GLN A 275 20.12 -0.41 -15.58
CA GLN A 275 21.36 -0.92 -16.17
C GLN A 275 21.80 -0.11 -17.39
N ASN A 276 20.88 0.32 -18.25
CA ASN A 276 21.19 1.23 -19.36
C ASN A 276 21.59 2.62 -18.87
N ALA A 277 20.97 3.13 -17.80
CA ALA A 277 21.33 4.41 -17.20
C ALA A 277 22.72 4.38 -16.53
N ALA A 278 23.22 3.21 -16.11
CA ALA A 278 24.55 3.02 -15.50
C ALA A 278 25.69 3.45 -16.42
N ALA A 279 25.51 3.39 -17.75
CA ALA A 279 26.51 3.87 -18.71
C ALA A 279 26.68 5.41 -18.69
N SER A 280 25.68 6.14 -18.19
CA SER A 280 25.66 7.61 -18.11
C SER A 280 25.68 8.16 -16.67
N ASN A 281 25.40 7.33 -15.67
CA ASN A 281 25.24 7.75 -14.27
C ASN A 281 26.58 7.68 -13.51
N LYS A 282 26.99 8.79 -12.90
CA LYS A 282 28.22 8.90 -12.09
C LYS A 282 28.05 8.45 -10.63
N ASN A 283 26.81 8.28 -10.17
CA ASN A 283 26.53 7.82 -8.80
C ASN A 283 26.21 6.32 -8.77
N THR A 284 27.27 5.53 -8.60
CA THR A 284 27.23 4.05 -8.61
C THR A 284 26.51 3.46 -7.40
N VAL A 285 26.46 4.17 -6.27
CA VAL A 285 25.86 3.69 -5.01
C VAL A 285 24.33 3.70 -5.10
N ALA A 286 23.75 4.83 -5.51
CA ALA A 286 22.31 4.96 -5.75
C ALA A 286 21.82 3.97 -6.82
N HIS A 287 22.64 3.74 -7.86
CA HIS A 287 22.36 2.73 -8.88
C HIS A 287 22.31 1.30 -8.31
N GLN A 288 23.24 0.94 -7.40
CA GLN A 288 23.25 -0.38 -6.75
C GLN A 288 22.08 -0.56 -5.78
N GLN A 289 21.73 0.48 -5.01
CA GLN A 289 20.58 0.46 -4.11
C GLN A 289 19.27 0.28 -4.88
N LEU A 290 19.07 0.99 -5.99
CA LEU A 290 17.90 0.83 -6.85
C LEU A 290 17.76 -0.60 -7.40
N VAL A 291 18.86 -1.20 -7.87
CA VAL A 291 18.89 -2.59 -8.36
C VAL A 291 18.59 -3.59 -7.23
N GLN A 292 19.12 -3.36 -6.02
CA GLN A 292 18.79 -4.17 -4.85
C GLN A 292 17.32 -4.05 -4.45
N SER A 293 16.77 -2.84 -4.39
CA SER A 293 15.35 -2.62 -4.07
C SER A 293 14.43 -3.29 -5.08
N CYS A 294 14.75 -3.21 -6.38
CA CYS A 294 14.01 -3.94 -7.42
C CYS A 294 14.09 -5.46 -7.21
N ARG A 295 15.26 -6.00 -6.85
CA ARG A 295 15.44 -7.44 -6.57
C ARG A 295 14.69 -7.89 -5.32
N VAL A 296 14.67 -7.07 -4.28
CA VAL A 296 13.95 -7.34 -3.03
C VAL A 296 12.44 -7.34 -3.29
N CYS A 297 11.91 -6.35 -4.01
CA CYS A 297 10.49 -6.35 -4.39
C CYS A 297 10.11 -7.54 -5.28
N ILE A 298 10.92 -7.90 -6.27
CA ILE A 298 10.71 -9.12 -7.07
C ILE A 298 10.69 -10.35 -6.15
N ARG A 299 11.65 -10.46 -5.22
CA ARG A 299 11.78 -11.60 -4.32
C ARG A 299 10.61 -11.70 -3.33
N ILE A 300 10.19 -10.59 -2.75
CA ILE A 300 9.00 -10.51 -1.87
C ILE A 300 7.76 -10.97 -2.64
N PHE A 301 7.59 -10.49 -3.89
CA PHE A 301 6.48 -10.93 -4.74
C PHE A 301 6.57 -12.42 -5.09
N PHE A 302 7.76 -12.94 -5.42
CA PHE A 302 7.99 -14.35 -5.73
C PHE A 302 7.82 -15.28 -4.51
N GLU A 303 8.27 -14.88 -3.33
CA GLU A 303 8.07 -15.63 -2.09
C GLU A 303 6.60 -15.66 -1.66
N PHE A 304 5.86 -14.58 -1.93
CA PHE A 304 4.40 -14.54 -1.76
C PHE A 304 3.68 -15.48 -2.74
N LEU A 305 4.18 -15.60 -3.97
CA LEU A 305 3.62 -16.48 -5.00
C LEU A 305 3.96 -17.96 -4.82
N ASN A 306 5.16 -18.30 -4.35
CA ASN A 306 5.58 -19.70 -4.17
C ASN A 306 4.85 -20.44 -3.03
N LYS A 307 3.98 -19.75 -2.28
CA LYS A 307 3.06 -20.33 -1.31
C LYS A 307 1.71 -20.74 -1.91
N TRP A 308 1.52 -20.51 -3.21
CA TRP A 308 0.37 -20.89 -4.06
C TRP A 308 0.85 -21.74 -5.24
#